data_AF-A0A2N3AQQ1-F1
#
_entry.id   AF-A0A2N3AQQ1-F1
#
_cell.length_a   1.000
_cell.length_b   1.000
_cell.length_c   1.000
_cell.angle_alpha   90.00
_cell.angle_beta   90.00
_cell.angle_gamma   90.00
#
_symmetry.space_group_name_H-M   'P 1'
#
loop_
_entity.id
_entity.type
_entity.pdbx_description
1 polymer ?
#
loop_
_entity_poly.entity_id
_entity_poly.type
_entity_poly.pdbx_seq_one_letter_code
_entity_poly.pdbx_strand_id
1 'polypeptide(L)'
;KRESGTSVKYKVKISKNGKAIYRKILYLPTLCATVHHQKIRVFYQRLLADHKPKKLAIIASMRKILLIAHAMYRGKTEYMAV
;
A
#
# COMPACT_ATOMS: atom_id res chain seq x y z
N LYS A 1 19.74 -17.96 -7.02
CA LYS A 1 18.47 -18.74 -6.99
C LYS A 1 17.84 -18.49 -5.62
N ARG A 2 16.54 -18.19 -5.49
CA ARG A 2 15.89 -18.06 -4.17
C ARG A 2 15.50 -19.44 -3.68
N GLU A 3 15.99 -19.83 -2.50
CA GLU A 3 15.65 -21.10 -1.86
C GLU A 3 14.58 -20.87 -0.78
N SER A 4 13.86 -21.92 -0.39
CA SER A 4 12.91 -21.88 0.72
C SER A 4 13.62 -21.43 2.00
N GLY A 5 13.03 -20.49 2.76
CA GLY A 5 13.64 -19.90 3.96
C GLY A 5 14.49 -18.64 3.73
N THR A 6 14.75 -18.26 2.47
CA THR A 6 15.48 -17.02 2.16
C THR A 6 14.77 -15.73 2.60
N SER A 7 13.45 -15.76 2.84
CA SER A 7 12.71 -14.61 3.37
C SER A 7 13.13 -14.20 4.78
N VAL A 8 13.72 -15.12 5.56
CA VAL A 8 14.24 -14.85 6.92
C VAL A 8 15.65 -14.28 6.86
N LYS A 9 16.44 -14.70 5.86
CA LYS A 9 17.86 -14.35 5.73
C LYS A 9 18.12 -13.01 5.03
N TYR A 10 17.17 -12.50 4.24
CA TYR A 10 17.37 -11.26 3.47
C TYR A 10 16.47 -10.11 3.94
N LYS A 11 17.04 -8.91 3.98
CA LYS A 11 16.30 -7.67 4.26
C LYS A 11 15.22 -7.46 3.20
N VAL A 12 13.97 -7.34 3.63
CA VAL A 12 12.83 -7.09 2.76
C VAL A 12 13.02 -5.76 2.03
N LYS A 13 13.09 -5.80 0.69
CA LYS A 13 13.18 -4.62 -0.17
C LYS A 13 11.82 -4.33 -0.79
N ILE A 14 11.52 -3.06 -0.97
CA ILE A 14 10.39 -2.63 -1.79
C ILE A 14 10.66 -3.13 -3.22
N SER A 15 9.71 -3.86 -3.81
CA SER A 15 9.81 -4.34 -5.19
C SER A 15 10.13 -3.19 -6.15
N LYS A 16 10.96 -3.42 -7.16
CA LYS A 16 11.21 -2.44 -8.25
C LYS A 16 10.20 -2.56 -9.40
N ASN A 17 9.26 -3.50 -9.30
CA ASN A 17 8.30 -3.75 -10.36
C ASN A 17 7.29 -2.60 -10.49
N GLY A 18 6.92 -2.29 -11.74
CA GLY A 18 6.02 -1.19 -12.10
C GLY A 18 6.75 0.13 -12.37
N LYS A 19 6.03 1.10 -12.97
CA LYS A 19 6.63 2.40 -13.32
C LYS A 19 6.85 3.26 -12.07
N ALA A 20 8.03 3.86 -11.97
CA ALA A 20 8.38 4.74 -10.84
C ALA A 20 7.50 6.01 -10.78
N ILE A 21 6.99 6.45 -11.93
CA ILE A 21 6.11 7.63 -12.08
C ILE A 21 4.87 7.50 -11.19
N TYR A 22 4.18 6.35 -11.23
CA TYR A 22 2.97 6.15 -10.41
C TYR A 22 3.26 6.25 -8.92
N ARG A 23 4.44 5.78 -8.48
CA ARG A 23 4.82 5.91 -7.07
C ARG A 23 5.06 7.36 -6.68
N LYS A 24 5.70 8.16 -7.54
CA LYS A 24 5.91 9.58 -7.28
C LYS A 24 4.57 10.31 -7.15
N ILE A 25 3.65 10.08 -8.09
CA ILE A 25 2.35 10.75 -8.12
C ILE A 25 1.48 10.33 -6.94
N LEU A 26 1.42 9.04 -6.62
CA LEU A 26 0.53 8.53 -5.57
C LEU A 26 1.06 8.72 -4.14
N TYR A 27 2.32 9.13 -3.96
CA TYR A 27 2.93 9.22 -2.64
C TYR A 27 2.22 10.27 -1.77
N LEU A 28 2.07 11.50 -2.29
CA LEU A 28 1.42 12.60 -1.58
C LEU A 28 -0.08 12.34 -1.32
N PRO A 29 -0.89 11.91 -2.30
CA PRO A 29 -2.29 11.53 -2.07
C PRO A 29 -2.44 10.45 -0.98
N THR A 30 -1.51 9.48 -0.95
CA THR A 30 -1.57 8.42 0.06
C THR A 30 -1.26 8.94 1.46
N LEU A 31 -0.34 9.89 1.60
CA LEU A 31 -0.11 10.56 2.89
C LEU A 31 -1.39 11.22 3.39
N CYS A 32 -2.07 12.00 2.55
CA CYS A 32 -3.35 12.62 2.92
C CYS A 32 -4.41 11.56 3.28
N ALA A 33 -4.49 10.47 2.51
CA ALA A 33 -5.42 9.37 2.78
C ALA A 33 -5.16 8.69 4.14
N THR A 34 -3.91 8.61 4.60
CA THR A 34 -3.63 8.06 5.96
C THR A 34 -4.20 8.91 7.09
N VAL A 35 -4.48 10.19 6.86
CA VAL A 35 -5.04 11.10 7.86
C VAL A 35 -6.57 11.14 7.76
N HIS A 36 -7.09 11.42 6.57
CA HIS A 36 -8.51 11.73 6.36
C HIS A 36 -9.37 10.50 6.05
N HIS A 37 -8.78 9.42 5.54
CA HIS A 37 -9.55 8.28 5.08
C HIS A 37 -9.50 7.11 6.09
N GLN A 38 -10.58 6.89 6.83
CA GLN A 38 -10.64 5.93 7.94
C GLN A 38 -10.16 4.51 7.56
N LYS A 39 -10.64 3.93 6.46
CA LYS A 39 -10.22 2.56 6.05
C LYS A 39 -8.71 2.45 5.78
N ILE A 40 -8.11 3.46 5.14
CA ILE A 40 -6.68 3.50 4.84
C ILE A 40 -5.87 3.81 6.10
N ARG A 41 -6.38 4.69 6.97
CA ARG A 41 -5.77 4.98 8.28
C ARG A 41 -5.67 3.73 9.15
N VAL A 42 -6.76 2.97 9.26
CA VAL A 42 -6.77 1.69 10.02
C VAL A 42 -5.77 0.71 9.42
N PHE A 43 -5.74 0.56 8.09
CA PHE A 43 -4.76 -0.31 7.43
C PHE A 43 -3.31 0.13 7.70
N TYR A 44 -3.03 1.42 7.62
CA TYR A 44 -1.72 1.99 7.91
C TYR A 44 -1.31 1.78 9.38
N GLN A 45 -2.21 2.03 10.32
CA GLN A 45 -1.98 1.83 11.75
C GLN A 45 -1.71 0.36 12.09
N ARG A 46 -2.46 -0.57 11.48
CA ARG A 46 -2.20 -2.02 11.65
C ARG A 46 -0.78 -2.40 11.21
N LEU A 47 -0.31 -1.86 10.08
CA LEU A 47 1.06 -2.12 9.61
C LEU A 47 2.13 -1.52 10.54
N LEU A 48 1.86 -0.35 11.14
CA LEU A 48 2.76 0.23 12.12
C LEU A 48 2.79 -0.60 13.41
N ALA A 49 1.64 -1.10 13.86
CA ALA A 49 1.55 -2.01 15.02
C ALA A 49 2.34 -3.31 14.78
N ASP A 50 2.38 -3.81 13.54
CA ASP A 50 3.20 -4.96 13.12
C ASP A 50 4.70 -4.64 12.96
N HIS A 51 5.16 -3.51 13.51
CA HIS A 51 6.55 -3.05 13.50
C HIS A 51 7.12 -2.89 12.09
N LYS A 52 6.27 -2.61 11.09
CA LYS A 52 6.72 -2.37 9.73
C LYS A 52 7.27 -0.94 9.60
N PRO A 53 8.32 -0.74 8.79
CA PRO A 53 8.87 0.60 8.61
C PRO A 53 7.84 1.51 7.93
N LYS A 54 7.76 2.77 8.39
CA LYS A 54 6.76 3.77 7.92
C LYS A 54 6.68 3.86 6.40
N LYS A 55 7.83 3.86 5.72
CA LYS A 55 7.92 3.89 4.25
C LYS A 55 7.24 2.69 3.58
N LEU A 56 7.41 1.49 4.16
CA LEU A 56 6.74 0.28 3.66
C LEU A 56 5.23 0.35 3.91
N ALA A 57 4.81 0.86 5.06
CA ALA A 57 3.40 1.04 5.38
C ALA A 57 2.72 2.01 4.40
N ILE A 58 3.35 3.14 4.06
CA ILE A 58 2.84 4.07 3.03
C ILE A 58 2.71 3.36 1.67
N ILE A 59 3.75 2.63 1.23
CA ILE A 59 3.74 1.95 -0.07
C ILE A 59 2.68 0.84 -0.12
N ALA A 60 2.45 0.13 0.99
CA ALA A 60 1.38 -0.84 1.10
C ALA A 60 0.00 -0.16 1.00
N SER A 61 -0.17 0.98 1.67
CA SER A 61 -1.40 1.79 1.57
C SER A 61 -1.66 2.30 0.15
N MET A 62 -0.62 2.72 -0.58
CA MET A 62 -0.72 3.11 -2.00
C MET A 62 -1.30 1.96 -2.83
N ARG A 63 -0.79 0.74 -2.63
CA ARG A 63 -1.30 -0.46 -3.32
C ARG A 63 -2.76 -0.74 -2.94
N LYS A 64 -3.13 -0.57 -1.66
CA LYS A 64 -4.51 -0.77 -1.20
C LYS A 64 -5.48 0.20 -1.90
N ILE A 65 -5.12 1.48 -2.02
CA ILE A 65 -5.90 2.49 -2.75
C ILE A 65 -6.08 2.09 -4.22
N LEU A 66 -4.99 1.71 -4.89
CA LEU A 66 -5.04 1.29 -6.30
C LEU A 66 -5.94 0.06 -6.52
N LEU A 67 -5.90 -0.91 -5.59
CA LEU A 67 -6.75 -2.09 -5.65
C LEU A 67 -8.24 -1.74 -5.47
N ILE A 68 -8.56 -0.81 -4.57
CA ILE A 68 -9.93 -0.33 -4.38
C ILE A 68 -10.43 0.35 -5.67
N ALA A 69 -9.64 1.26 -6.24
CA ALA A 69 -9.98 1.95 -7.48
C ALA A 69 -10.17 0.97 -8.66
N HIS A 70 -9.30 -0.03 -8.79
CA HIS A 70 -9.41 -1.04 -9.82
C HIS A 70 -10.63 -1.95 -9.62
N ALA A 71 -10.94 -2.33 -8.38
CA ALA A 71 -12.13 -3.12 -8.07
C ALA A 71 -13.41 -2.36 -8.43
N MET A 72 -13.50 -1.07 -8.09
CA MET A 72 -14.61 -0.21 -8.48
C MET A 72 -14.74 -0.07 -10.00
N TYR A 73 -13.63 0.18 -10.68
CA TYR A 73 -13.60 0.32 -12.13
C TYR A 73 -14.13 -0.94 -12.83
N ARG A 74 -13.70 -2.12 -12.37
CA ARG A 74 -14.16 -3.40 -12.92
C ARG A 74 -15.60 -3.72 -12.54
N GLY A 75 -16.01 -3.39 -11.32
CA GLY A 75 -17.36 -3.66 -10.81
C GLY A 75 -18.41 -2.66 -11.32
N LYS A 76 -18.00 -1.54 -11.92
CA LYS A 76 -18.87 -0.38 -12.23
C LYS A 76 -19.67 0.07 -11.00
N THR A 77 -19.08 -0.10 -9.81
CA THR A 77 -19.69 0.24 -8.52
C THR A 77 -19.10 1.53 -8.00
N GLU A 78 -19.93 2.36 -7.37
CA GLU A 78 -19.48 3.59 -6.73
C GLU A 78 -18.72 3.30 -5.42
N TYR A 79 -17.92 4.29 -5.00
CA TYR A 79 -17.16 4.15 -3.77
C TYR A 79 -18.09 4.33 -2.56
N MET A 80 -18.25 3.28 -1.76
CA MET A 80 -18.99 3.37 -0.51
C MET A 80 -18.03 3.67 0.65
N ALA A 81 -18.14 4.89 1.18
CA ALA A 81 -17.29 5.39 2.27
C ALA A 81 -17.68 4.87 3.66
N VAL A 82 -18.77 4.08 3.76
CA VAL A 82 -19.29 3.45 4.99
C VAL A 82 -18.22 2.66 5.73
#